data_AF-A0A251Y476-F1
#
_entry.id   AF-A0A251Y476-F1
#
_cell.length_a   1.000
_cell.length_b   1.000
_cell.length_c   1.000
_cell.angle_alpha   90.00
_cell.angle_beta   90.00
_cell.angle_gamma   90.00
#
_symmetry.space_group_name_H-M   'P 1'
#
loop_
_entity.id
_entity.type
_entity.pdbx_description
1 polymer ?
#
loop_
_entity_poly.entity_id
_entity_poly.type
_entity_poly.pdbx_seq_one_letter_code
_entity_poly.pdbx_strand_id
1 'polypeptide(L)'
;MEREGAVSEDELTFRAAYWPVLLLRALPALALAAFITFSSDHSPALGLAAFGVFAILSGLITAGLGARALRGPAARLRTSALVQGGLTVVAGVAALLARDGGVLVLLYVVSVWAVVTGFLELVAGLRSRGRVPGASDAITTGALTVVLAVAFLLVPPDLVVQYGGVEQREGQLTAPVVAVGLLGAYAAIVGVFLVIAALSMKWGTSTPAATSAADAPRTTESAS
;
A
#
# COMPACT_ATOMS: atom_id res chain seq x y z
N MET A 1 15.52 -16.10 35.60
CA MET A 1 14.21 -15.45 35.82
C MET A 1 13.89 -14.68 34.56
N GLU A 2 13.58 -15.43 33.50
CA GLU A 2 13.29 -14.91 32.17
C GLU A 2 11.86 -14.39 32.18
N ARG A 3 11.66 -13.12 31.84
CA ARG A 3 10.32 -12.64 31.51
C ARG A 3 9.96 -13.26 30.17
N GLU A 4 9.19 -14.35 30.20
CA GLU A 4 8.42 -14.79 29.04
C GLU A 4 7.77 -13.55 28.41
N GLY A 5 8.02 -13.34 27.12
CA GLY A 5 7.61 -12.15 26.39
C GLY A 5 6.10 -12.13 26.16
N ALA A 6 5.32 -11.93 27.22
CA ALA A 6 3.91 -11.64 27.12
C ALA A 6 3.72 -10.35 26.30
N VAL A 7 2.88 -10.44 25.27
CA VAL A 7 2.46 -9.26 24.49
C VAL A 7 1.83 -8.26 25.45
N SER A 8 2.27 -7.00 25.43
CA SER A 8 1.75 -5.98 26.32
C SER A 8 0.26 -5.70 26.03
N GLU A 9 -0.51 -5.33 27.06
CA GLU A 9 -1.93 -4.98 26.93
C GLU A 9 -2.15 -3.83 25.92
N ASP A 10 -1.22 -2.88 25.88
CA ASP A 10 -1.22 -1.78 24.90
C ASP A 10 -1.14 -2.30 23.46
N GLU A 11 -0.33 -3.33 23.20
CA GLU A 11 -0.21 -3.92 21.87
C GLU A 11 -1.47 -4.71 21.49
N LEU A 12 -2.04 -5.47 22.42
CA LEU A 12 -3.32 -6.16 22.17
C LEU A 12 -4.44 -5.17 21.84
N THR A 13 -4.51 -4.05 22.58
CA THR A 13 -5.50 -2.99 22.36
C THR A 13 -5.29 -2.32 21.01
N PHE A 14 -4.04 -2.04 20.64
CA PHE A 14 -3.70 -1.52 19.31
C PHE A 14 -4.14 -2.48 18.21
N ARG A 15 -3.77 -3.77 18.30
CA ARG A 15 -4.11 -4.80 17.32
C ARG A 15 -5.63 -4.90 17.13
N ALA A 16 -6.38 -4.96 18.23
CA ALA A 16 -7.84 -5.02 18.23
C ALA A 16 -8.49 -3.82 17.53
N ALA A 17 -7.96 -2.60 17.72
CA ALA A 17 -8.47 -1.39 17.11
C ALA A 17 -8.05 -1.20 15.64
N TYR A 18 -6.86 -1.70 15.26
CA TYR A 18 -6.23 -1.39 13.98
C TYR A 18 -6.50 -2.44 12.89
N TRP A 19 -6.69 -3.73 13.24
CA TRP A 19 -7.00 -4.77 12.25
C TRP A 19 -8.24 -4.48 11.38
N PRO A 20 -9.36 -3.91 11.89
CA PRO A 20 -10.52 -3.61 11.05
C PRO A 20 -10.23 -2.45 10.08
N VAL A 21 -9.36 -1.51 10.48
CA VAL A 21 -8.95 -0.40 9.62
C VAL A 21 -8.17 -0.92 8.41
N LEU A 22 -7.24 -1.86 8.62
CA LEU A 22 -6.50 -2.48 7.53
C LEU A 22 -7.42 -3.20 6.56
N LEU A 23 -8.36 -4.00 7.08
CA LEU A 23 -9.33 -4.71 6.25
C LEU A 23 -10.22 -3.74 5.45
N LEU A 24 -10.65 -2.65 6.09
CA LEU A 24 -11.47 -1.63 5.42
C LEU A 24 -10.68 -0.86 4.35
N ARG A 25 -9.39 -0.56 4.59
CA ARG A 25 -8.50 0.03 3.57
C ARG A 25 -8.28 -0.91 2.38
N ALA A 26 -8.35 -2.22 2.59
CA ALA A 26 -8.21 -3.19 1.51
C ALA A 26 -9.38 -3.17 0.54
N LEU A 27 -10.60 -2.86 1.00
CA LEU A 27 -11.81 -2.92 0.17
C LEU A 27 -11.75 -2.00 -1.06
N PRO A 28 -11.44 -0.70 -0.97
CA PRO A 28 -11.30 0.15 -2.15
C PRO A 28 -10.24 -0.36 -3.13
N ALA A 29 -9.11 -0.86 -2.61
CA ALA A 29 -8.01 -1.35 -3.43
C ALA A 29 -8.41 -2.62 -4.21
N LEU A 30 -9.04 -3.58 -3.54
CA LEU A 30 -9.53 -4.80 -4.19
C LEU A 30 -10.68 -4.51 -5.16
N ALA A 31 -11.57 -3.58 -4.83
CA ALA A 31 -12.64 -3.15 -5.74
C ALA A 31 -12.07 -2.49 -7.01
N LEU A 32 -11.08 -1.62 -6.86
CA LEU A 32 -10.37 -1.00 -7.99
C LEU A 32 -9.67 -2.05 -8.86
N ALA A 33 -8.95 -2.99 -8.22
CA ALA A 33 -8.25 -4.07 -8.91
C ALA A 33 -9.21 -4.94 -9.71
N ALA A 34 -10.30 -5.40 -9.09
CA ALA A 34 -11.32 -6.20 -9.76
C ALA A 34 -11.98 -5.44 -10.91
N PHE A 35 -12.35 -4.18 -10.68
CA PHE A 35 -12.96 -3.34 -11.71
C PHE A 35 -12.05 -3.17 -12.94
N ILE A 36 -10.77 -2.85 -12.73
CA ILE A 36 -9.81 -2.70 -13.83
C ILE A 36 -9.56 -4.03 -14.54
N THR A 37 -9.36 -5.13 -13.79
CA THR A 37 -9.01 -6.44 -14.37
C THR A 37 -10.10 -7.00 -15.27
N PHE A 38 -11.37 -6.77 -14.93
CA PHE A 38 -12.51 -7.27 -15.71
C PHE A 38 -13.11 -6.22 -16.67
N SER A 39 -12.56 -5.01 -16.71
CA SER A 39 -12.95 -3.99 -17.68
C SER A 39 -12.22 -4.18 -19.00
N SER A 40 -12.94 -4.21 -20.11
CA SER A 40 -12.32 -4.13 -21.44
C SER A 40 -11.86 -2.72 -21.79
N ASP A 41 -12.53 -1.69 -21.25
CA ASP A 41 -12.14 -0.30 -21.44
C ASP A 41 -10.93 0.03 -20.56
N HIS A 42 -9.89 0.61 -21.17
CA HIS A 42 -8.68 1.11 -20.52
C HIS A 42 -8.38 2.55 -20.94
N SER A 43 -9.43 3.31 -21.28
CA SER A 43 -9.32 4.71 -21.63
C SER A 43 -8.75 5.54 -20.46
N PRO A 44 -8.07 6.67 -20.75
CA PRO A 44 -7.60 7.57 -19.70
C PRO A 44 -8.73 8.09 -18.79
N ALA A 45 -9.91 8.34 -19.36
CA ALA A 45 -11.07 8.81 -18.62
C ALA A 45 -11.54 7.77 -17.59
N LEU A 46 -11.61 6.49 -17.98
CA LEU A 46 -11.91 5.41 -17.06
C LEU A 46 -10.84 5.29 -15.97
N GLY A 47 -9.57 5.34 -16.35
CA GLY A 47 -8.44 5.29 -15.40
C GLY A 47 -8.51 6.40 -14.35
N LEU A 48 -8.76 7.64 -14.77
CA LEU A 48 -8.90 8.80 -13.89
C LEU A 48 -10.14 8.69 -13.00
N ALA A 49 -11.27 8.22 -13.55
CA ALA A 49 -12.49 8.01 -12.78
C ALA A 49 -12.30 6.93 -11.70
N ALA A 50 -11.75 5.78 -12.08
CA ALA A 50 -11.50 4.66 -11.19
C ALA A 50 -10.49 5.02 -10.09
N PHE A 51 -9.37 5.66 -10.47
CA PHE A 51 -8.41 6.21 -9.51
C PHE A 51 -9.06 7.23 -8.57
N GLY A 52 -9.86 8.15 -9.10
CA GLY A 52 -10.53 9.18 -8.33
C GLY A 52 -11.43 8.64 -7.23
N VAL A 53 -12.29 7.68 -7.56
CA VAL A 53 -13.16 6.99 -6.60
C VAL A 53 -12.33 6.24 -5.56
N PHE A 54 -11.35 5.45 -6.00
CA PHE A 54 -10.44 4.72 -5.12
C PHE A 54 -9.72 5.65 -4.13
N ALA A 55 -9.16 6.75 -4.61
CA ALA A 55 -8.35 7.67 -3.82
C ALA A 55 -9.21 8.41 -2.79
N ILE A 56 -10.43 8.84 -3.17
CA ILE A 56 -11.37 9.46 -2.22
C ILE A 56 -11.72 8.47 -1.11
N LEU A 57 -12.17 7.25 -1.44
CA LEU A 57 -12.55 6.26 -0.43
C LEU A 57 -11.37 5.90 0.48
N SER A 58 -10.22 5.59 -0.10
CA SER A 58 -9.00 5.23 0.65
C SER A 58 -8.51 6.36 1.54
N GLY A 59 -8.54 7.59 1.03
CA GLY A 59 -8.13 8.78 1.75
C GLY A 59 -9.06 9.09 2.94
N LEU A 60 -10.38 8.99 2.75
CA LEU A 60 -11.37 9.17 3.82
C LEU A 60 -11.24 8.09 4.91
N ILE A 61 -11.04 6.82 4.52
CA ILE A 61 -10.83 5.72 5.48
C ILE A 61 -9.54 5.97 6.29
N THR A 62 -8.46 6.36 5.63
CA THR A 62 -7.16 6.60 6.27
C THR A 62 -7.21 7.80 7.22
N ALA A 63 -7.75 8.94 6.76
CA ALA A 63 -7.89 10.15 7.58
C ALA A 63 -8.91 10.00 8.71
N GLY A 64 -10.03 9.31 8.46
CA GLY A 64 -11.10 9.16 9.44
C GLY A 64 -10.83 8.04 10.44
N LEU A 65 -10.78 6.80 9.96
CA LEU A 65 -10.71 5.60 10.80
C LEU A 65 -9.28 5.28 11.22
N GLY A 66 -8.31 5.42 10.30
CA GLY A 66 -6.89 5.24 10.60
C GLY A 66 -6.41 6.20 11.69
N ALA A 67 -6.69 7.50 11.55
CA ALA A 67 -6.30 8.48 12.56
C ALA A 67 -6.94 8.24 13.94
N ARG A 68 -8.16 7.69 13.99
CA ARG A 68 -8.86 7.38 15.26
C ARG A 68 -8.34 6.14 15.96
N ALA A 69 -7.83 5.16 15.20
CA ALA A 69 -7.25 3.93 15.72
C ALA A 69 -5.82 4.12 16.26
N LEU A 70 -5.09 5.13 15.77
CA LEU A 70 -3.73 5.46 16.22
C LEU A 70 -3.74 6.19 17.57
N ARG A 71 -3.65 5.43 18.67
CA ARG A 71 -3.61 5.93 20.06
C ARG A 71 -2.27 5.61 20.75
N GLY A 72 -2.04 6.24 21.92
CA GLY A 72 -0.84 6.00 22.72
C GLY A 72 0.46 6.29 21.95
N PRO A 73 1.48 5.42 22.00
CA PRO A 73 2.72 5.58 21.23
C PRO A 73 2.51 5.73 19.72
N ALA A 74 1.43 5.15 19.18
CA ALA A 74 1.08 5.24 17.76
C ALA A 74 0.50 6.61 17.34
N ALA A 75 0.14 7.48 18.29
CA ALA A 75 -0.40 8.81 17.99
C ALA A 75 0.56 9.70 17.17
N ARG A 76 1.86 9.42 17.19
CA ARG A 76 2.85 10.11 16.33
C ARG A 76 2.56 9.93 14.83
N LEU A 77 1.96 8.79 14.45
CA LEU A 77 1.59 8.49 13.06
C LEU A 77 0.24 9.12 12.67
N ARG A 78 -0.50 9.70 13.62
CA ARG A 78 -1.83 10.25 13.37
C ARG A 78 -1.77 11.45 12.43
N THR A 79 -0.83 12.37 12.66
CA THR A 79 -0.66 13.55 11.81
C THR A 79 -0.28 13.14 10.39
N SER A 80 0.63 12.17 10.22
CA SER A 80 0.96 11.65 8.89
C SER A 80 -0.24 10.98 8.22
N ALA A 81 -1.06 10.21 8.95
CA ALA A 81 -2.27 9.59 8.41
C ALA A 81 -3.32 10.62 7.96
N LEU A 82 -3.50 11.70 8.72
CA LEU A 82 -4.41 12.80 8.36
C LEU A 82 -3.93 13.54 7.11
N VAL A 83 -2.64 13.91 7.07
CA VAL A 83 -2.05 14.62 5.92
C VAL A 83 -2.10 13.75 4.67
N GLN A 84 -1.70 12.48 4.77
CA GLN A 84 -1.74 11.55 3.65
C GLN A 84 -3.16 11.28 3.17
N GLY A 85 -4.10 11.05 4.09
CA GLY A 85 -5.50 10.83 3.73
C GLY A 85 -6.09 12.05 3.03
N GLY A 86 -5.82 13.26 3.54
CA GLY A 86 -6.20 14.51 2.88
C GLY A 86 -5.60 14.67 1.48
N LEU A 87 -4.29 14.46 1.32
CA LEU A 87 -3.61 14.50 0.02
C LEU A 87 -4.18 13.47 -0.97
N THR A 88 -4.53 12.29 -0.49
CA THR A 88 -5.14 11.23 -1.31
C THR A 88 -6.54 11.62 -1.76
N VAL A 89 -7.37 12.22 -0.88
CA VAL A 89 -8.68 12.76 -1.27
C VAL A 89 -8.55 13.87 -2.30
N VAL A 90 -7.63 14.82 -2.08
CA VAL A 90 -7.39 15.93 -3.01
C VAL A 90 -6.96 15.41 -4.38
N ALA A 91 -6.05 14.44 -4.44
CA ALA A 91 -5.66 13.79 -5.69
C ALA A 91 -6.84 13.11 -6.38
N GLY A 92 -7.70 12.43 -5.61
CA GLY A 92 -8.89 11.77 -6.15
C GLY A 92 -9.91 12.77 -6.74
N VAL A 93 -10.17 13.87 -6.03
CA VAL A 93 -11.03 14.96 -6.53
C VAL A 93 -10.44 15.58 -7.79
N ALA A 94 -9.13 15.88 -7.79
CA ALA A 94 -8.44 16.42 -8.97
C ALA A 94 -8.54 15.48 -10.18
N ALA A 95 -8.42 14.17 -9.97
CA ALA A 95 -8.57 13.17 -11.03
C ALA A 95 -9.99 13.17 -11.63
N LEU A 96 -11.04 13.24 -10.79
CA LEU A 96 -12.42 13.27 -11.25
C LEU A 96 -12.74 14.56 -12.03
N LEU A 97 -12.22 15.70 -11.57
CA LEU A 97 -12.40 16.98 -12.25
C LEU A 97 -11.66 17.04 -13.59
N ALA A 98 -10.53 16.35 -13.70
CA ALA A 98 -9.68 16.35 -14.89
C ALA A 98 -9.87 15.09 -15.76
N ARG A 99 -10.99 14.36 -15.62
CA ARG A 99 -11.23 13.06 -16.29
C ARG A 99 -11.09 13.10 -17.82
N ASP A 100 -11.39 14.23 -18.43
CA ASP A 100 -11.32 14.43 -19.89
C ASP A 100 -9.92 14.92 -20.34
N GLY A 101 -8.94 14.98 -19.44
CA GLY A 101 -7.58 15.47 -19.67
C GLY A 101 -6.64 14.51 -20.39
N GLY A 102 -7.10 13.30 -20.73
CA GLY A 102 -6.33 12.33 -21.49
C GLY A 102 -5.17 11.67 -20.72
N VAL A 103 -4.29 11.00 -21.46
CA VAL A 103 -3.26 10.11 -20.88
C VAL A 103 -2.21 10.87 -20.05
N LEU A 104 -1.83 12.08 -20.47
CA LEU A 104 -0.83 12.88 -19.75
C LEU A 104 -1.33 13.25 -18.35
N VAL A 105 -2.62 13.60 -18.23
CA VAL A 105 -3.23 13.92 -16.94
C VAL A 105 -3.32 12.68 -16.05
N LEU A 106 -3.68 11.52 -16.61
CA LEU A 106 -3.65 10.24 -15.88
C LEU A 106 -2.26 9.95 -15.32
N LEU A 107 -1.23 10.00 -16.17
CA LEU A 107 0.15 9.72 -15.77
C LEU A 107 0.62 10.73 -14.71
N TYR A 108 0.36 12.03 -14.93
CA TYR A 108 0.78 13.09 -14.02
C TYR A 108 0.11 12.96 -12.64
N VAL A 109 -1.22 12.88 -12.58
CA VAL A 109 -1.96 12.87 -11.31
C VAL A 109 -1.58 11.65 -10.47
N VAL A 110 -1.51 10.46 -11.07
CA VAL A 110 -1.16 9.24 -10.35
C VAL A 110 0.31 9.27 -9.92
N SER A 111 1.23 9.73 -10.77
CA SER A 111 2.66 9.83 -10.42
C SER A 111 2.87 10.80 -9.27
N VAL A 112 2.33 12.02 -9.34
CA VAL A 112 2.48 13.04 -8.29
C VAL A 112 1.90 12.54 -6.98
N TRP A 113 0.70 11.96 -7.01
CA TRP A 113 0.09 11.36 -5.84
C TRP A 113 0.97 10.25 -5.26
N ALA A 114 1.45 9.32 -6.10
CA ALA A 114 2.21 8.16 -5.66
C ALA A 114 3.59 8.56 -5.09
N VAL A 115 4.28 9.54 -5.69
CA VAL A 115 5.52 10.10 -5.15
C VAL A 115 5.25 10.72 -3.78
N VAL A 116 4.31 11.66 -3.70
CA VAL A 116 4.09 12.43 -2.46
C VAL A 116 3.63 11.51 -1.33
N THR A 117 2.59 10.71 -1.56
CA THR A 117 2.02 9.86 -0.52
C THR A 117 2.91 8.67 -0.19
N GLY A 118 3.54 8.04 -1.20
CA GLY A 118 4.44 6.91 -1.00
C GLY A 118 5.66 7.28 -0.16
N PHE A 119 6.33 8.41 -0.48
CA PHE A 119 7.47 8.86 0.33
C PHE A 119 7.06 9.31 1.73
N LEU A 120 5.92 10.00 1.88
CA LEU A 120 5.43 10.41 3.19
C LEU A 120 5.15 9.19 4.10
N GLU A 121 4.47 8.16 3.59
CA GLU A 121 4.14 6.94 4.35
C GLU A 121 5.41 6.14 4.66
N LEU A 122 6.31 5.98 3.68
CA LEU A 122 7.57 5.27 3.83
C LEU A 122 8.45 5.91 4.91
N VAL A 123 8.64 7.24 4.85
CA VAL A 123 9.48 7.95 5.81
C VAL A 123 8.84 7.95 7.21
N ALA A 124 7.51 8.10 7.30
CA ALA A 124 6.80 8.00 8.58
C ALA A 124 6.96 6.60 9.21
N GLY A 125 6.87 5.55 8.40
CA GLY A 125 7.12 4.17 8.82
C GLY A 125 8.57 3.95 9.27
N LEU A 126 9.55 4.41 8.50
CA LEU A 126 10.97 4.28 8.84
C LEU A 126 11.33 5.00 10.14
N ARG A 127 10.79 6.21 10.38
CA ARG A 127 11.02 6.97 11.63
C ARG A 127 10.39 6.30 12.85
N SER A 128 9.29 5.56 12.66
CA SER A 128 8.57 4.85 13.72
C SER A 128 8.97 3.37 13.87
N ARG A 129 9.90 2.88 13.04
CA ARG A 129 10.38 1.49 13.07
C ARG A 129 10.95 1.12 14.44
N GLY A 130 10.50 -0.01 14.97
CA GLY A 130 10.89 -0.50 16.31
C GLY A 130 10.31 0.28 17.48
N ARG A 131 9.50 1.32 17.23
CA ARG A 131 8.87 2.17 18.25
C ARG A 131 7.35 2.06 18.29
N VAL A 132 6.72 1.62 17.20
CA VAL A 132 5.26 1.51 17.07
C VAL A 132 4.87 0.22 16.33
N PRO A 133 3.86 -0.53 16.80
CA PRO A 133 3.43 -1.81 16.20
C PRO A 133 2.84 -1.74 14.77
N GLY A 134 2.72 -0.56 14.15
CA GLY A 134 2.23 -0.38 12.77
C GLY A 134 3.27 0.13 11.77
N ALA A 135 4.54 0.22 12.17
CA ALA A 135 5.58 0.82 11.34
C ALA A 135 5.93 -0.03 10.11
N SER A 136 5.89 -1.37 10.20
CA SER A 136 6.14 -2.28 9.09
C SER A 136 5.14 -2.07 7.94
N ASP A 137 3.86 -1.92 8.27
CA ASP A 137 2.80 -1.83 7.28
C ASP A 137 2.92 -0.52 6.50
N ALA A 138 3.20 0.58 7.21
CA ALA A 138 3.47 1.88 6.60
C ALA A 138 4.71 1.85 5.68
N ILE A 139 5.78 1.17 6.10
CA ILE A 139 6.97 0.98 5.24
C ILE A 139 6.60 0.21 3.97
N THR A 140 5.90 -0.92 4.10
CA THR A 140 5.56 -1.76 2.94
C THR A 140 4.60 -1.08 1.98
N THR A 141 3.51 -0.47 2.48
CA THR A 141 2.57 0.28 1.64
C THR A 141 3.25 1.47 0.98
N GLY A 142 4.01 2.28 1.74
CA GLY A 142 4.76 3.40 1.18
C GLY A 142 5.76 2.97 0.10
N ALA A 143 6.49 1.88 0.31
CA ALA A 143 7.41 1.32 -0.68
C ALA A 143 6.68 0.86 -1.96
N LEU A 144 5.56 0.14 -1.83
CA LEU A 144 4.73 -0.28 -2.97
C LEU A 144 4.20 0.93 -3.76
N THR A 145 3.80 2.00 -3.07
CA THR A 145 3.34 3.24 -3.71
C THR A 145 4.49 3.98 -4.41
N VAL A 146 5.70 3.98 -3.84
CA VAL A 146 6.90 4.51 -4.53
C VAL A 146 7.23 3.67 -5.78
N VAL A 147 7.11 2.34 -5.70
CA VAL A 147 7.29 1.47 -6.87
C VAL A 147 6.26 1.80 -7.97
N LEU A 148 5.00 2.04 -7.60
CA LEU A 148 3.98 2.52 -8.55
C LEU A 148 4.40 3.84 -9.21
N ALA A 149 4.90 4.80 -8.43
CA ALA A 149 5.36 6.08 -8.96
C ALA A 149 6.47 5.90 -10.01
N VAL A 150 7.46 5.05 -9.71
CA VAL A 150 8.54 4.71 -10.65
C VAL A 150 7.96 4.04 -11.90
N ALA A 151 7.06 3.07 -11.74
CA ALA A 151 6.45 2.37 -12.86
C ALA A 151 5.70 3.34 -13.79
N PHE A 152 4.94 4.29 -13.24
CA PHE A 152 4.23 5.31 -14.02
C PHE A 152 5.16 6.27 -14.74
N LEU A 153 6.24 6.73 -14.09
CA LEU A 153 7.24 7.61 -14.70
C LEU A 153 7.98 6.96 -15.87
N LEU A 154 8.05 5.62 -15.88
CA LEU A 154 8.67 4.85 -16.96
C LEU A 154 7.75 4.61 -18.15
N VAL A 155 6.45 4.92 -18.07
CA VAL A 155 5.52 4.77 -19.20
C VAL A 155 5.70 5.95 -20.16
N PRO A 156 6.15 5.71 -21.41
CA PRO A 156 6.20 6.77 -22.42
C PRO A 156 4.77 7.20 -22.78
N PRO A 157 4.46 8.50 -22.82
CA PRO A 157 3.09 8.98 -23.07
C PRO A 157 2.61 8.70 -24.50
N ASP A 158 3.53 8.57 -25.44
CA ASP A 158 3.34 8.24 -26.85
C ASP A 158 3.49 6.73 -27.14
N LEU A 159 3.58 5.89 -26.11
CA LEU A 159 3.71 4.44 -26.27
C LEU A 159 2.55 3.89 -27.09
N VAL A 160 2.91 3.34 -28.25
CA VAL A 160 2.03 2.55 -29.12
C VAL A 160 2.85 1.39 -29.66
N VAL A 161 2.57 0.19 -29.17
CA VAL A 161 3.20 -1.04 -29.67
C VAL A 161 2.11 -1.92 -30.26
N GLN A 162 2.21 -2.17 -31.56
CA GLN A 162 1.33 -3.10 -32.24
C GLN A 162 1.81 -4.52 -31.94
N TYR A 163 0.91 -5.37 -31.45
CA TYR A 163 1.20 -6.79 -31.28
C TYR A 163 0.31 -7.58 -32.23
N GLY A 164 0.96 -8.25 -33.18
CA GLY A 164 0.36 -9.20 -34.10
C GLY A 164 1.25 -10.43 -34.13
N GLY A 165 0.78 -11.51 -33.49
CA GLY A 165 1.38 -12.83 -33.58
C GLY A 165 0.48 -13.74 -34.41
N VAL A 166 1.10 -14.70 -35.10
CA VAL A 166 0.66 -15.83 -35.96
C VAL A 166 -0.84 -16.25 -35.99
N GLU A 167 -1.64 -15.97 -34.96
CA GLU A 167 -3.08 -16.27 -34.83
C GLU A 167 -4.03 -15.10 -35.25
N GLN A 168 -3.56 -14.05 -35.91
CA GLN A 168 -4.39 -12.94 -36.48
C GLN A 168 -5.29 -12.16 -35.50
N ARG A 169 -5.00 -12.12 -34.20
CA ARG A 169 -5.62 -11.10 -33.32
C ARG A 169 -4.84 -9.80 -33.39
N GLU A 170 -5.38 -8.82 -34.11
CA GLU A 170 -4.87 -7.46 -34.15
C GLU A 170 -5.13 -6.77 -32.80
N GLY A 171 -4.08 -6.24 -32.17
CA GLY A 171 -4.17 -5.50 -30.92
C GLY A 171 -3.06 -4.47 -30.79
N GLN A 172 -3.33 -3.39 -30.05
CA GLN A 172 -2.34 -2.36 -29.74
C GLN A 172 -2.20 -2.23 -28.23
N LEU A 173 -0.96 -2.26 -27.75
CA LEU A 173 -0.64 -1.84 -26.39
C LEU A 173 -0.31 -0.36 -26.42
N THR A 174 -1.17 0.42 -25.79
CA THR A 174 -1.02 1.87 -25.73
C THR A 174 -0.68 2.32 -24.31
N ALA A 175 -0.12 3.51 -24.16
CA ALA A 175 0.19 4.10 -22.84
C ALA A 175 -0.99 4.03 -21.83
N PRO A 176 -2.25 4.34 -22.21
CA PRO A 176 -3.40 4.20 -21.30
C PRO A 176 -3.62 2.77 -20.82
N VAL A 177 -3.50 1.77 -21.72
CA VAL A 177 -3.67 0.35 -21.38
C VAL A 177 -2.65 -0.06 -20.33
N VAL A 178 -1.38 0.31 -20.53
CA VAL A 178 -0.31 0.04 -19.56
C VAL A 178 -0.57 0.76 -18.24
N ALA A 179 -0.89 2.06 -18.28
CA ALA A 179 -1.08 2.86 -17.08
C ALA A 179 -2.25 2.36 -16.22
N VAL A 180 -3.41 2.10 -16.84
CA VAL A 180 -4.59 1.57 -16.15
C VAL A 180 -4.30 0.16 -15.61
N GLY A 181 -3.64 -0.70 -16.41
CA GLY A 181 -3.23 -2.03 -15.97
C GLY A 181 -2.27 -1.99 -14.75
N LEU A 182 -1.27 -1.10 -14.76
CA LEU A 182 -0.35 -0.90 -13.64
C LEU A 182 -1.08 -0.43 -12.37
N LEU A 183 -2.05 0.48 -12.52
CA LEU A 183 -2.89 0.92 -11.41
C LEU A 183 -3.69 -0.25 -10.81
N GLY A 184 -4.30 -1.09 -11.65
CA GLY A 184 -5.01 -2.29 -11.23
C GLY A 184 -4.11 -3.30 -10.52
N ALA A 185 -2.91 -3.56 -11.07
CA ALA A 185 -1.92 -4.45 -10.48
C ALA A 185 -1.46 -3.96 -9.09
N TYR A 186 -1.15 -2.67 -8.97
CA TYR A 186 -0.83 -2.05 -7.68
C TYR A 186 -1.97 -2.21 -6.67
N ALA A 187 -3.20 -1.92 -7.09
CA ALA A 187 -4.36 -2.02 -6.22
C ALA A 187 -4.59 -3.47 -5.75
N ALA A 188 -4.33 -4.45 -6.61
CA ALA A 188 -4.40 -5.87 -6.26
C ALA A 188 -3.36 -6.23 -5.19
N ILE A 189 -2.09 -5.84 -5.42
CA ILE A 189 -0.98 -6.14 -4.51
C ILE A 189 -1.22 -5.50 -3.14
N VAL A 190 -1.56 -4.21 -3.11
CA VAL A 190 -1.83 -3.49 -1.85
C VAL A 190 -3.08 -4.05 -1.15
N GLY A 191 -4.15 -4.33 -1.90
CA GLY A 191 -5.37 -4.90 -1.34
C GLY A 191 -5.12 -6.26 -0.67
N VAL A 192 -4.44 -7.17 -1.36
CA VAL A 192 -4.08 -8.49 -0.82
C VAL A 192 -3.14 -8.35 0.38
N PHE A 193 -2.12 -7.49 0.28
CA PHE A 193 -1.21 -7.21 1.40
C PHE A 193 -1.97 -6.74 2.64
N LEU A 194 -2.90 -5.79 2.50
CA LEU A 194 -3.68 -5.25 3.61
C LEU A 194 -4.62 -6.29 4.23
N VAL A 195 -5.22 -7.18 3.41
CA VAL A 195 -5.99 -8.31 3.92
C VAL A 195 -5.09 -9.23 4.74
N ILE A 196 -3.94 -9.63 4.21
CA ILE A 196 -3.01 -10.50 4.93
C ILE A 196 -2.58 -9.84 6.24
N ALA A 197 -2.17 -8.57 6.21
CA ALA A 197 -1.78 -7.81 7.40
C ALA A 197 -2.90 -7.75 8.45
N ALA A 198 -4.14 -7.50 8.03
CA ALA A 198 -5.30 -7.48 8.93
C ALA A 198 -5.54 -8.84 9.60
N LEU A 199 -5.49 -9.93 8.82
CA LEU A 199 -5.73 -11.29 9.32
C LEU A 199 -4.56 -11.76 10.21
N SER A 200 -3.32 -11.44 9.83
CA SER A 200 -2.13 -11.66 10.66
C SER A 200 -2.20 -10.91 11.99
N MET A 201 -2.78 -9.71 12.01
CA MET A 201 -2.96 -8.95 13.25
C MET A 201 -4.05 -9.54 14.15
N LYS A 202 -5.13 -10.05 13.55
CA LYS A 202 -6.25 -10.71 14.25
C LYS A 202 -5.86 -12.06 14.86
N TRP A 203 -5.04 -12.83 14.17
CA TRP A 203 -4.75 -14.23 14.51
C TRP A 203 -3.27 -14.56 14.77
N GLY A 204 -2.38 -13.58 14.66
CA GLY A 204 -0.94 -13.80 14.84
C GLY A 204 -0.60 -14.23 16.26
N THR A 205 -0.26 -15.51 16.42
CA THR A 205 0.42 -16.03 17.61
C THR A 205 1.89 -15.62 17.53
N SER A 206 2.44 -15.04 18.60
CA SER A 206 3.87 -14.70 18.63
C SER A 206 4.70 -15.97 18.50
N THR A 207 5.30 -16.23 17.32
CA THR A 207 6.34 -17.26 17.21
C THR A 207 7.59 -16.72 17.91
N PRO A 208 8.10 -17.40 18.95
CA PRO A 208 9.35 -17.01 19.59
C PRO A 208 10.47 -16.98 18.55
N ALA A 209 11.20 -15.88 18.49
CA ALA A 209 12.42 -15.79 17.69
C ALA A 209 13.34 -16.95 18.08
N ALA A 210 13.75 -17.74 17.09
CA ALA A 210 14.61 -18.89 17.27
C ALA A 210 15.80 -18.52 18.18
N THR A 211 15.87 -19.20 19.32
CA THR A 211 16.94 -19.13 20.29
C THR A 211 18.29 -19.12 19.58
N SER A 212 19.04 -18.06 19.86
CA SER A 212 20.49 -17.93 19.71
C SER A 212 21.20 -19.29 19.57
N ALA A 213 21.65 -19.62 18.37
CA ALA A 213 22.60 -20.70 18.11
C ALA A 213 24.03 -20.34 18.58
N ALA A 214 24.17 -19.66 19.71
CA ALA A 214 25.44 -19.14 20.20
C ALA A 214 25.78 -19.51 21.66
N ASP A 215 25.00 -20.39 22.31
CA ASP A 215 25.36 -20.93 23.64
C ASP A 215 25.55 -22.45 23.60
N ALA A 216 26.47 -22.90 22.76
CA ALA A 216 27.10 -24.21 22.94
C ALA A 216 28.34 -23.99 23.82
N PRO A 217 28.45 -24.66 25.00
CA PRO A 217 29.62 -24.51 25.85
C PRO A 217 30.86 -25.02 25.10
N ARG A 218 31.86 -24.16 24.91
CA ARG A 218 33.21 -24.62 24.57
C ARG A 218 33.74 -25.41 25.76
N THR A 219 33.72 -26.74 25.65
CA THR A 219 34.41 -27.61 26.60
C THR A 219 35.90 -27.29 26.55
N THR A 220 36.41 -26.66 27.59
CA THR A 220 37.85 -26.58 27.86
C THR A 220 38.33 -27.97 28.26
N GLU A 221 38.87 -28.69 27.29
CA GLU A 221 39.64 -29.91 27.53
C GLU A 221 41.01 -29.50 28.09
N SER A 222 41.25 -29.81 29.36
CA SER A 222 42.55 -29.79 30.01
C SER A 222 42.59 -30.93 31.02
N ALA A 223 43.40 -31.95 30.70
CA ALA A 223 44.27 -32.72 31.60
C ALA A 223 44.25 -34.22 31.28
N SER A 224 45.28 -34.68 30.56
CA SER A 224 46.04 -35.92 30.79
C SER A 224 47.33 -35.84 29.98
#